data_AF-A0AA38PMY2-F1
#
_entry.id   AF-A0AA38PMY2-F1
#
_cell.length_a   1.000
_cell.length_b   1.000
_cell.length_c   1.000
_cell.angle_alpha   90.00
_cell.angle_beta   90.00
_cell.angle_gamma   90.00
#
_symmetry.space_group_name_H-M   'P 1'
#
loop_
_entity.id
_entity.type
_entity.pdbx_description
1 polymer ?
#
loop_
_entity_poly.entity_id
_entity_poly.type
_entity_poly.pdbx_seq_one_letter_code
_entity_poly.pdbx_strand_id
1 'polypeptide(L)'
;ANGQPVFRLRVMPWSDDVSGNISKQYNPHTNIYAVSLNLPHKKLSQEYFVRFCSTSGNASSSEQFAALAHDFAEDIWHEAYDCELETDILFQIILHVLPADNPQQAETSSHVGGKGNLPCRRDHIGGTSVYKESETGYTAFFSPGTPRTVESTLQTIYQQLWLACLGDNDHLAQSYAQTGVKDKLSQYWIVQLCALASEKHKTLFYDPVLQDPRLADKRIKGEERKAVKLDIKQKVQQELWKWLITQPPEEFANLELNDSARNDIRPGIHYNFLLSIKGLNPHSDTPVEILHSYQLGADKYIWYDTNKGWDKSKDELFSIHLQASSIDGLSIPPIRGRYMLQYKNSLIGKHFKTLQQLGIFHLQNLASEPLFNIWKATGELGAYIWVTEIRNLQLYLQDIKILINNLLDAWALYDPHRILVKMKLHILTHLPDDIRRFGLPILYSTEIFECWNAIFRMCSILSNHLSPSHDIAITLAEMEVFKHMVSGGWWKNENGQMVQAGQQVQNFLVRSSELQRRLGWVTHNTNYVLYPLSYTHQKRLRQFVHWDEIDVLYNIPEPPHISHSRTWDLCKSIVAQSKDVCSEGSWVFFRHKD
;
A
#
# COMPACT_ATOMS: atom_id res chain seq x y z
N ALA A 1 18.16 -12.70 27.15
CA ALA A 1 19.15 -12.92 26.08
C ALA A 1 20.38 -13.71 26.52
N ASN A 2 20.72 -13.85 27.82
CA ASN A 2 21.83 -14.73 28.27
C ASN A 2 23.17 -14.55 27.51
N GLY A 3 23.47 -13.32 27.06
CA GLY A 3 24.68 -13.01 26.28
C GLY A 3 24.53 -13.12 24.75
N GLN A 4 23.42 -13.66 24.22
CA GLN A 4 23.17 -13.71 22.77
C GLN A 4 22.89 -12.32 22.18
N PRO A 5 23.44 -11.99 20.99
CA PRO A 5 23.08 -10.78 20.27
C PRO A 5 21.58 -10.74 19.94
N VAL A 6 20.99 -9.55 20.06
CA VAL A 6 19.55 -9.31 19.83
C VAL A 6 19.34 -8.26 18.75
N PHE A 7 18.45 -8.55 17.80
CA PHE A 7 18.12 -7.65 16.69
C PHE A 7 16.62 -7.36 16.63
N ARG A 8 16.26 -6.21 16.07
CA ARG A 8 14.88 -5.84 15.76
C ARG A 8 14.75 -5.56 14.27
N LEU A 9 13.93 -6.37 13.61
CA LEU A 9 13.63 -6.28 12.19
C LEU A 9 12.28 -5.58 12.03
N ARG A 10 12.30 -4.42 11.39
CA ARG A 10 11.07 -3.74 11.00
C ARG A 10 10.59 -4.31 9.68
N VAL A 11 9.32 -4.63 9.59
CA VAL A 11 8.72 -5.18 8.37
C VAL A 11 7.57 -4.32 7.88
N MET A 12 7.40 -4.38 6.56
CA MET A 12 6.29 -3.81 5.83
C MET A 12 5.50 -4.98 5.25
N PRO A 13 4.49 -5.48 5.98
CA PRO A 13 3.58 -6.46 5.42
C PRO A 13 2.61 -5.78 4.46
N TRP A 14 2.18 -6.53 3.47
CA TRP A 14 1.23 -6.08 2.46
C TRP A 14 0.25 -7.22 2.19
N SER A 15 -1.01 -6.84 2.06
CA SER A 15 -2.09 -7.75 1.74
C SER A 15 -2.78 -7.31 0.46
N ASP A 16 -3.14 -8.27 -0.39
CA ASP A 16 -3.85 -7.99 -1.64
C ASP A 16 -4.73 -9.14 -2.09
N ASP A 17 -5.81 -8.77 -2.78
CA ASP A 17 -6.74 -9.67 -3.42
C ASP A 17 -6.29 -9.94 -4.85
N VAL A 18 -5.84 -11.18 -5.04
CA VAL A 18 -5.36 -11.68 -6.31
C VAL A 18 -6.28 -12.76 -6.84
N SER A 19 -6.18 -13.01 -8.14
CA SER A 19 -6.78 -14.18 -8.75
C SER A 19 -5.70 -15.16 -9.14
N GLY A 20 -5.93 -16.45 -8.89
CA GLY A 20 -5.11 -17.53 -9.42
C GLY A 20 -5.21 -17.68 -10.94
N ASN A 21 -6.17 -17.00 -11.57
CA ASN A 21 -6.40 -17.00 -13.02
C ASN A 21 -5.99 -15.68 -13.68
N ILE A 22 -5.97 -15.68 -15.02
CA ILE A 22 -5.74 -14.47 -15.83
C ILE A 22 -6.85 -13.41 -15.59
N SER A 23 -8.07 -13.83 -15.26
CA SER A 23 -9.18 -12.93 -14.90
C SER A 23 -9.41 -12.87 -13.39
N LYS A 24 -9.72 -11.67 -12.86
CA LYS A 24 -9.93 -11.44 -11.42
C LYS A 24 -11.17 -12.14 -10.82
N GLN A 25 -12.01 -12.77 -11.63
CA GLN A 25 -13.33 -13.25 -11.20
C GLN A 25 -13.31 -14.69 -10.65
N TYR A 26 -12.33 -15.51 -11.01
CA TYR A 26 -12.30 -16.93 -10.68
C TYR A 26 -11.04 -17.29 -9.92
N ASN A 27 -11.18 -18.11 -8.87
CA ASN A 27 -10.09 -18.52 -7.96
C ASN A 27 -9.49 -17.34 -7.15
N PRO A 28 -10.34 -16.57 -6.43
CA PRO A 28 -9.86 -15.46 -5.60
C PRO A 28 -9.00 -15.98 -4.46
N HIS A 29 -7.91 -15.26 -4.18
CA HIS A 29 -7.04 -15.49 -3.05
C HIS A 29 -6.69 -14.14 -2.43
N THR A 30 -6.58 -14.11 -1.11
CA THR A 30 -5.95 -13.01 -0.39
C THR A 30 -4.56 -13.47 0.02
N ASN A 31 -3.54 -12.69 -0.32
CA ASN A 31 -2.14 -13.01 -0.03
C ASN A 31 -1.55 -12.03 0.95
N ILE A 32 -0.67 -12.51 1.83
CA ILE A 32 0.20 -11.67 2.64
C ILE A 32 1.65 -11.87 2.22
N TYR A 33 2.32 -10.76 1.92
CA TYR A 33 3.76 -10.69 1.72
C TYR A 33 4.38 -9.73 2.74
N ALA A 34 5.69 -9.83 2.94
CA ALA A 34 6.43 -8.88 3.76
C ALA A 34 7.79 -8.54 3.14
N VAL A 35 8.29 -7.34 3.42
CA VAL A 35 9.69 -6.97 3.18
C VAL A 35 10.31 -6.42 4.45
N SER A 36 11.62 -6.63 4.61
CA SER A 36 12.40 -6.06 5.72
C SER A 36 12.80 -4.63 5.43
N LEU A 37 12.28 -3.67 6.21
CA LEU A 37 12.61 -2.24 6.10
C LEU A 37 14.02 -1.90 6.58
N ASN A 38 14.75 -2.86 7.14
CA ASN A 38 16.17 -2.72 7.44
C ASN A 38 17.04 -2.82 6.16
N LEU A 39 16.46 -3.22 5.02
CA LEU A 39 17.15 -3.29 3.75
C LEU A 39 17.20 -1.91 3.06
N PRO A 40 18.31 -1.56 2.40
CA PRO A 40 18.37 -0.39 1.53
C PRO A 40 17.28 -0.42 0.45
N HIS A 41 16.71 0.74 0.11
CA HIS A 41 15.62 0.84 -0.87
C HIS A 41 15.91 0.16 -2.22
N LYS A 42 17.17 0.22 -2.70
CA LYS A 42 17.63 -0.49 -3.91
C LYS A 42 17.41 -2.02 -3.89
N LYS A 43 17.34 -2.62 -2.69
CA LYS A 43 17.01 -4.04 -2.49
C LYS A 43 15.49 -4.21 -2.41
N LEU A 44 14.80 -3.29 -1.72
CA LEU A 44 13.34 -3.31 -1.60
C LEU A 44 12.60 -3.18 -2.95
N SER A 45 13.24 -2.60 -3.95
CA SER A 45 12.71 -2.50 -5.32
C SER A 45 12.89 -3.79 -6.16
N GLN A 46 13.28 -4.91 -5.56
CA GLN A 46 13.56 -6.17 -6.24
C GLN A 46 12.67 -7.30 -5.68
N GLU A 47 12.05 -8.08 -6.57
CA GLU A 47 11.13 -9.17 -6.20
C GLU A 47 11.82 -10.24 -5.33
N TYR A 48 13.14 -10.35 -5.45
CA TYR A 48 13.96 -11.27 -4.66
C TYR A 48 13.78 -11.11 -3.14
N PHE A 49 13.59 -9.87 -2.66
CA PHE A 49 13.52 -9.53 -1.24
C PHE A 49 12.10 -9.52 -0.68
N VAL A 50 11.10 -9.78 -1.52
CA VAL A 50 9.72 -10.02 -1.08
C VAL A 50 9.65 -11.42 -0.48
N ARG A 51 9.17 -11.50 0.76
CA ARG A 51 8.94 -12.75 1.49
C ARG A 51 7.46 -13.08 1.47
N PHE A 52 7.14 -14.30 1.08
CA PHE A 52 5.80 -14.84 1.19
C PHE A 52 5.47 -15.17 2.64
N CYS A 53 4.29 -14.81 3.12
CA CYS A 53 3.81 -15.15 4.46
C CYS A 53 2.66 -16.14 4.41
N SER A 54 1.59 -15.82 3.66
CA SER A 54 0.40 -16.67 3.57
C SER A 54 -0.42 -16.41 2.32
N THR A 55 -1.25 -17.38 1.95
CA THR A 55 -2.28 -17.26 0.91
C THR A 55 -3.51 -18.03 1.34
N SER A 56 -4.70 -17.50 1.06
CA SER A 56 -5.95 -18.20 1.33
C SER A 56 -7.03 -17.80 0.34
N GLY A 57 -7.77 -18.80 -0.17
CA GLY A 57 -9.01 -18.56 -0.91
C GLY A 57 -10.23 -18.29 0.00
N ASN A 58 -10.08 -18.44 1.32
CA ASN A 58 -11.19 -18.38 2.28
C ASN A 58 -11.00 -17.30 3.35
N ALA A 59 -9.76 -17.08 3.80
CA ALA A 59 -9.45 -16.17 4.89
C ALA A 59 -9.15 -14.76 4.35
N SER A 60 -9.83 -13.77 4.92
CA SER A 60 -9.58 -12.35 4.73
C SER A 60 -8.17 -11.95 5.19
N SER A 61 -7.78 -10.73 4.82
CA SER A 61 -6.53 -10.14 5.26
C SER A 61 -6.44 -10.07 6.78
N SER A 62 -7.51 -9.62 7.44
CA SER A 62 -7.57 -9.50 8.90
C SER A 62 -7.39 -10.85 9.61
N GLU A 63 -7.98 -11.92 9.09
CA GLU A 63 -7.83 -13.29 9.62
C GLU A 63 -6.40 -13.81 9.42
N GLN A 64 -5.80 -13.56 8.25
CA GLN A 64 -4.41 -13.95 8.00
C GLN A 64 -3.41 -13.15 8.85
N PHE A 65 -3.65 -11.85 9.07
CA PHE A 65 -2.85 -11.06 10.02
C PHE A 65 -2.99 -11.55 11.46
N ALA A 66 -4.17 -12.05 11.84
CA ALA A 66 -4.36 -12.70 13.14
C ALA A 66 -3.57 -14.00 13.26
N ALA A 67 -3.46 -14.79 12.18
CA ALA A 67 -2.60 -15.99 12.19
C ALA A 67 -1.11 -15.66 12.37
N LEU A 68 -0.67 -14.51 11.85
CA LEU A 68 0.70 -14.00 12.04
C LEU A 68 0.89 -13.25 13.37
N ALA A 69 -0.14 -13.18 14.22
CA ALA A 69 -0.12 -12.41 15.45
C ALA A 69 1.02 -12.79 16.40
N HIS A 70 1.21 -14.09 16.57
CA HIS A 70 2.26 -14.65 17.41
C HIS A 70 3.64 -14.19 16.96
N ASP A 71 3.91 -14.19 15.65
CA ASP A 71 5.24 -13.83 15.13
C ASP A 71 5.60 -12.36 15.34
N PHE A 72 4.59 -11.50 15.55
CA PHE A 72 4.73 -10.07 15.79
C PHE A 72 4.56 -9.65 17.25
N ALA A 73 4.36 -10.59 18.17
CA ALA A 73 4.15 -10.27 19.58
C ALA A 73 5.44 -9.71 20.24
N GLU A 74 5.28 -8.80 21.21
CA GLU A 74 6.39 -8.04 21.83
C GLU A 74 7.34 -8.94 22.65
N ASP A 75 6.84 -10.07 23.14
CA ASP A 75 7.54 -11.05 23.95
C ASP A 75 8.10 -12.22 23.13
N ILE A 76 7.76 -12.30 21.84
CA ILE A 76 8.25 -13.35 20.95
C ILE A 76 9.58 -12.95 20.31
N TRP A 77 10.58 -13.80 20.54
CA TRP A 77 11.91 -13.72 19.96
C TRP A 77 12.18 -14.97 19.14
N HIS A 78 12.59 -14.77 17.91
CA HIS A 78 12.91 -15.81 16.95
C HIS A 78 14.41 -16.11 16.99
N GLU A 79 14.77 -17.38 16.88
CA GLU A 79 16.16 -17.81 16.79
C GLU A 79 16.64 -17.80 15.34
N ALA A 80 17.85 -17.33 15.10
CA ALA A 80 18.55 -17.46 13.83
C ALA A 80 20.05 -17.60 14.05
N TYR A 81 20.78 -18.00 13.01
CA TYR A 81 22.24 -17.95 13.00
C TYR A 81 22.69 -16.75 12.18
N ASP A 82 23.53 -15.90 12.77
CA ASP A 82 24.16 -14.79 12.06
C ASP A 82 25.51 -15.24 11.52
N CYS A 83 25.66 -15.22 10.19
CA CYS A 83 26.86 -15.69 9.53
C CYS A 83 28.02 -14.70 9.58
N GLU A 84 27.79 -13.42 9.90
CA GLU A 84 28.86 -12.44 10.10
C GLU A 84 29.42 -12.50 11.53
N LEU A 85 28.55 -12.74 12.52
CA LEU A 85 28.93 -12.91 13.92
C LEU A 85 29.30 -14.36 14.27
N GLU A 86 29.03 -15.30 13.37
CA GLU A 86 29.25 -16.73 13.53
C GLU A 86 28.64 -17.31 14.83
N THR A 87 27.44 -16.83 15.19
CA THR A 87 26.76 -17.23 16.42
C THR A 87 25.24 -17.28 16.25
N ASP A 88 24.59 -18.05 17.10
CA ASP A 88 23.14 -17.96 17.27
C ASP A 88 22.77 -16.58 17.83
N ILE A 89 21.73 -15.99 17.27
CA ILE A 89 21.17 -14.68 17.59
C ILE A 89 19.68 -14.82 17.87
N LEU A 90 19.14 -13.80 18.55
CA LEU A 90 17.72 -13.62 18.70
C LEU A 90 17.28 -12.41 17.90
N PHE A 91 16.13 -12.50 17.23
CA PHE A 91 15.55 -11.35 16.57
C PHE A 91 14.05 -11.26 16.80
N GLN A 92 13.56 -10.02 16.82
CA GLN A 92 12.15 -9.71 16.93
C GLN A 92 11.66 -9.04 15.65
N ILE A 93 10.45 -9.40 15.21
CA ILE A 93 9.80 -8.81 14.04
C ILE A 93 8.81 -7.74 14.50
N ILE A 94 8.93 -6.53 13.97
CA ILE A 94 8.10 -5.38 14.33
C ILE A 94 7.37 -4.88 13.09
N LEU A 95 6.03 -4.94 13.11
CA LEU A 95 5.22 -4.28 12.10
C LEU A 95 5.43 -2.76 12.16
N HIS A 96 5.80 -2.15 11.04
CA HIS A 96 6.17 -0.74 11.03
C HIS A 96 5.29 0.14 10.14
N VAL A 97 4.91 -0.38 8.97
CA VAL A 97 4.11 0.36 7.98
C VAL A 97 3.23 -0.63 7.22
N LEU A 98 1.99 -0.24 6.95
CA LEU A 98 0.92 -1.06 6.39
C LEU A 98 0.41 -0.42 5.09
N PRO A 99 1.25 -0.30 4.04
CA PRO A 99 0.77 0.17 2.76
C PRO A 99 -0.16 -0.89 2.18
N ALA A 100 -1.21 -0.47 1.51
CA ALA A 100 -2.09 -1.33 0.74
C ALA A 100 -2.97 -0.45 -0.16
N ASP A 101 -3.85 -1.08 -0.93
CA ASP A 101 -4.90 -0.34 -1.62
C ASP A 101 -5.92 0.25 -0.62
N ASN A 102 -6.80 1.14 -1.10
CA ASN A 102 -7.71 1.85 -0.20
C ASN A 102 -8.71 0.94 0.55
N PRO A 103 -9.39 -0.04 -0.11
CA PRO A 103 -10.20 -1.02 0.58
C PRO A 103 -9.45 -1.78 1.67
N GLN A 104 -8.26 -2.29 1.36
CA GLN A 104 -7.44 -3.04 2.32
C GLN A 104 -7.01 -2.15 3.49
N GLN A 105 -6.56 -0.91 3.26
CA GLN A 105 -6.22 0.01 4.34
C GLN A 105 -7.42 0.38 5.22
N ALA A 106 -8.64 0.43 4.66
CA ALA A 106 -9.86 0.60 5.44
C ALA A 106 -10.12 -0.62 6.34
N GLU A 107 -9.98 -1.84 5.81
CA GLU A 107 -10.09 -3.08 6.61
C GLU A 107 -9.02 -3.12 7.72
N THR A 108 -7.75 -2.90 7.37
CA THR A 108 -6.61 -2.85 8.31
C THR A 108 -6.83 -1.87 9.46
N SER A 109 -7.56 -0.78 9.23
CA SER A 109 -7.87 0.26 10.23
C SER A 109 -9.27 0.14 10.84
N SER A 110 -10.01 -0.95 10.58
CA SER A 110 -11.38 -1.16 11.05
C SER A 110 -12.36 -0.04 10.63
N HIS A 111 -12.12 0.56 9.47
CA HIS A 111 -12.85 1.70 8.93
C HIS A 111 -13.89 1.26 7.89
N VAL A 112 -15.04 1.94 7.86
CA VAL A 112 -16.16 1.63 6.96
C VAL A 112 -15.88 1.87 5.46
N GLY A 113 -14.78 2.56 5.16
CA GLY A 113 -14.34 2.93 3.81
C GLY A 113 -14.84 4.31 3.37
N GLY A 114 -14.36 4.75 2.20
CA GLY A 114 -14.54 6.12 1.70
C GLY A 114 -15.97 6.55 1.33
N LYS A 115 -16.97 5.66 1.49
CA LYS A 115 -18.39 5.99 1.30
C LYS A 115 -19.13 6.29 2.62
N GLY A 116 -18.49 6.11 3.77
CA GLY A 116 -19.07 6.45 5.07
C GLY A 116 -19.22 7.96 5.28
N ASN A 117 -20.02 8.35 6.28
CA ASN A 117 -20.17 9.76 6.65
C ASN A 117 -18.87 10.38 7.16
N LEU A 118 -18.00 9.57 7.78
CA LEU A 118 -16.62 9.93 8.13
C LEU A 118 -15.65 9.19 7.22
N PRO A 119 -15.39 9.67 5.99
CA PRO A 119 -14.77 8.86 4.94
C PRO A 119 -13.25 8.66 5.12
N CYS A 120 -12.59 9.41 6.00
CA CYS A 120 -11.16 9.26 6.25
C CYS A 120 -10.90 8.20 7.31
N ARG A 121 -9.95 7.29 7.03
CA ARG A 121 -9.51 6.27 7.97
C ARG A 121 -8.53 6.78 9.04
N ARG A 122 -8.01 7.98 8.87
CA ARG A 122 -6.98 8.57 9.75
C ARG A 122 -7.53 9.57 10.74
N ASP A 123 -8.62 10.24 10.38
CA ASP A 123 -9.25 11.27 11.19
C ASP A 123 -10.79 11.21 11.13
N HIS A 124 -11.42 12.10 11.88
CA HIS A 124 -12.87 12.23 11.97
C HIS A 124 -13.46 13.26 10.99
N ILE A 125 -12.77 13.60 9.88
CA ILE A 125 -13.37 14.49 8.88
C ILE A 125 -14.65 13.86 8.29
N GLY A 126 -15.62 14.71 7.95
CA GLY A 126 -16.86 14.31 7.32
C GLY A 126 -18.08 14.83 8.08
N GLY A 127 -19.13 14.03 8.13
CA GLY A 127 -20.41 14.34 8.75
C GLY A 127 -21.57 14.20 7.77
N THR A 128 -22.71 14.80 8.14
CA THR A 128 -23.90 14.87 7.26
C THR A 128 -23.58 15.66 5.99
N SER A 129 -24.32 15.41 4.91
CA SER A 129 -24.15 16.20 3.67
C SER A 129 -24.33 17.69 3.93
N VAL A 130 -25.32 18.07 4.75
CA VAL A 130 -25.58 19.46 5.14
C VAL A 130 -24.36 20.09 5.83
N TYR A 131 -23.72 19.38 6.76
CA TYR A 131 -22.52 19.90 7.40
C TYR A 131 -21.36 20.03 6.40
N LYS A 132 -21.11 19.00 5.58
CA LYS A 132 -20.02 19.02 4.58
C LYS A 132 -20.19 20.12 3.54
N GLU A 133 -21.41 20.54 3.24
CA GLU A 133 -21.74 21.64 2.33
C GLU A 133 -21.71 23.02 3.02
N SER A 134 -21.61 23.08 4.35
CA SER A 134 -21.38 24.34 5.07
C SER A 134 -19.95 24.83 4.88
N GLU A 135 -19.71 26.13 5.04
CA GLU A 135 -18.38 26.73 4.95
C GLU A 135 -17.38 26.04 5.88
N THR A 136 -17.73 25.89 7.16
CA THR A 136 -16.88 25.21 8.16
C THR A 136 -16.59 23.75 7.77
N GLY A 137 -17.62 23.01 7.37
CA GLY A 137 -17.46 21.59 7.02
C GLY A 137 -16.67 21.38 5.73
N TYR A 138 -16.83 22.26 4.73
CA TYR A 138 -16.08 22.21 3.49
C TYR A 138 -14.60 22.57 3.71
N THR A 139 -14.31 23.68 4.40
CA THR A 139 -12.93 24.11 4.71
C THR A 139 -12.17 23.07 5.51
N ALA A 140 -12.86 22.30 6.37
CA ALA A 140 -12.23 21.25 7.15
C ALA A 140 -11.59 20.13 6.29
N PHE A 141 -11.98 19.95 5.03
CA PHE A 141 -11.35 18.94 4.15
C PHE A 141 -9.95 19.34 3.64
N PHE A 142 -9.54 20.60 3.82
CA PHE A 142 -8.24 21.12 3.35
C PHE A 142 -7.09 20.92 4.36
N SER A 143 -7.37 20.28 5.49
CA SER A 143 -6.37 20.00 6.52
C SER A 143 -6.71 18.72 7.27
N PRO A 144 -5.73 18.04 7.88
CA PRO A 144 -6.01 16.90 8.75
C PRO A 144 -6.99 17.28 9.87
N GLY A 145 -8.01 16.47 10.07
CA GLY A 145 -8.97 16.60 11.16
C GLY A 145 -8.45 15.99 12.47
N THR A 146 -9.35 15.79 13.43
CA THR A 146 -9.04 15.11 14.69
C THR A 146 -8.63 13.65 14.42
N PRO A 147 -7.40 13.23 14.78
CA PRO A 147 -6.93 11.87 14.50
C PRO A 147 -7.79 10.82 15.18
N ARG A 148 -8.00 9.70 14.50
CA ARG A 148 -8.57 8.48 15.10
C ARG A 148 -7.52 7.83 15.99
N THR A 149 -7.99 7.21 17.07
CA THR A 149 -7.13 6.49 18.01
C THR A 149 -7.55 5.03 18.10
N VAL A 150 -6.57 4.15 18.32
CA VAL A 150 -6.79 2.73 18.55
C VAL A 150 -7.79 2.52 19.69
N GLU A 151 -7.61 3.24 20.80
CA GLU A 151 -8.48 3.19 21.98
C GLU A 151 -9.95 3.52 21.62
N SER A 152 -10.20 4.65 20.94
CA SER A 152 -11.56 5.04 20.54
C SER A 152 -12.20 4.04 19.58
N THR A 153 -11.41 3.43 18.70
CA THR A 153 -11.87 2.44 17.72
C THR A 153 -12.25 1.14 18.43
N LEU A 154 -11.42 0.65 19.37
CA LEU A 154 -11.72 -0.52 20.19
C LEU A 154 -12.97 -0.34 21.06
N GLN A 155 -13.09 0.81 21.73
CA GLN A 155 -14.29 1.14 22.52
C GLN A 155 -15.55 1.13 21.65
N THR A 156 -15.46 1.65 20.43
CA THR A 156 -16.59 1.63 19.48
C THR A 156 -16.94 0.20 19.07
N ILE A 157 -15.96 -0.64 18.77
CA ILE A 157 -16.17 -2.06 18.43
C ILE A 157 -16.85 -2.80 19.59
N TYR A 158 -16.40 -2.57 20.82
CA TYR A 158 -16.99 -3.15 22.03
C TYR A 158 -18.48 -2.77 22.16
N GLN A 159 -18.79 -1.49 22.00
CA GLN A 159 -20.16 -0.98 22.03
C GLN A 159 -21.01 -1.60 20.92
N GLN A 160 -20.47 -1.76 19.71
CA GLN A 160 -21.17 -2.40 18.60
C GLN A 160 -21.45 -3.88 18.89
N LEU A 161 -20.49 -4.65 19.38
CA LEU A 161 -20.72 -6.05 19.79
C LEU A 161 -21.77 -6.14 20.92
N TRP A 162 -21.70 -5.25 21.90
CA TRP A 162 -22.68 -5.17 22.99
C TRP A 162 -24.09 -4.83 22.49
N LEU A 163 -24.22 -3.88 21.56
CA LEU A 163 -25.49 -3.55 20.89
C LEU A 163 -26.02 -4.72 20.06
N ALA A 164 -25.14 -5.50 19.43
CA ALA A 164 -25.53 -6.68 18.67
C ALA A 164 -26.11 -7.79 19.58
N CYS A 165 -25.59 -7.95 20.80
CA CYS A 165 -26.20 -8.82 21.81
C CYS A 165 -27.64 -8.42 22.18
N LEU A 166 -28.03 -7.15 21.97
CA LEU A 166 -29.41 -6.68 22.15
C LEU A 166 -30.29 -6.94 20.91
N GLY A 167 -29.70 -7.28 19.76
CA GLY A 167 -30.38 -7.37 18.47
C GLY A 167 -30.86 -6.03 17.91
N ASP A 168 -30.19 -4.92 18.28
CA ASP A 168 -30.58 -3.56 17.93
C ASP A 168 -29.91 -3.08 16.62
N ASN A 169 -30.45 -3.56 15.49
CA ASN A 169 -29.90 -3.26 14.17
C ASN A 169 -29.94 -1.77 13.81
N ASP A 170 -30.91 -1.01 14.34
CA ASP A 170 -31.06 0.41 14.04
C ASP A 170 -29.96 1.24 14.72
N HIS A 171 -29.71 1.00 16.02
CA HIS A 171 -28.61 1.66 16.73
C HIS A 171 -27.24 1.21 16.22
N LEU A 172 -27.09 -0.03 15.76
CA LEU A 172 -25.88 -0.48 15.06
C LEU A 172 -25.63 0.32 13.78
N ALA A 173 -26.66 0.47 12.94
CA ALA A 173 -26.55 1.27 11.71
C ALA A 173 -26.19 2.74 12.00
N GLN A 174 -26.77 3.31 13.05
CA GLN A 174 -26.43 4.66 13.52
C GLN A 174 -24.98 4.74 14.03
N SER A 175 -24.51 3.75 14.78
CA SER A 175 -23.13 3.68 15.26
C SER A 175 -22.13 3.68 14.10
N TYR A 176 -22.33 2.86 13.07
CA TYR A 176 -21.48 2.87 11.87
C TYR A 176 -21.46 4.24 11.19
N ALA A 177 -22.63 4.86 11.07
CA ALA A 177 -22.78 6.16 10.42
C ALA A 177 -22.14 7.32 11.20
N GLN A 178 -22.13 7.26 12.54
CA GLN A 178 -21.59 8.32 13.39
C GLN A 178 -20.08 8.17 13.63
N THR A 179 -19.60 6.94 13.77
CA THR A 179 -18.21 6.66 14.15
C THR A 179 -17.31 6.40 12.94
N GLY A 180 -17.88 5.90 11.83
CA GLY A 180 -17.12 5.42 10.68
C GLY A 180 -16.32 4.13 10.97
N VAL A 181 -16.52 3.50 12.12
CA VAL A 181 -15.87 2.24 12.51
C VAL A 181 -16.75 1.08 12.07
N LYS A 182 -16.17 0.15 11.33
CA LYS A 182 -16.82 -1.10 10.90
C LYS A 182 -15.75 -2.18 10.74
N ASP A 183 -15.47 -2.87 11.83
CA ASP A 183 -14.44 -3.90 11.88
C ASP A 183 -14.88 -5.22 11.20
N LYS A 184 -14.05 -5.74 10.28
CA LYS A 184 -14.38 -6.91 9.45
C LYS A 184 -14.60 -8.18 10.27
N LEU A 185 -13.73 -8.45 11.26
CA LEU A 185 -13.84 -9.61 12.13
C LEU A 185 -15.07 -9.49 13.04
N SER A 186 -15.28 -8.33 13.64
CA SER A 186 -16.45 -8.07 14.50
C SER A 186 -17.76 -8.20 13.74
N GLN A 187 -17.82 -7.85 12.45
CA GLN A 187 -19.04 -8.00 11.65
C GLN A 187 -19.53 -9.45 11.58
N TYR A 188 -18.61 -10.44 11.54
CA TYR A 188 -18.98 -11.86 11.56
C TYR A 188 -19.78 -12.20 12.83
N TRP A 189 -19.30 -11.74 13.99
CA TRP A 189 -19.96 -11.95 15.27
C TRP A 189 -21.24 -11.13 15.41
N ILE A 190 -21.23 -9.86 14.98
CA ILE A 190 -22.41 -8.99 15.05
C ILE A 190 -23.60 -9.61 14.32
N VAL A 191 -23.40 -10.18 13.13
CA VAL A 191 -24.46 -10.85 12.37
C VAL A 191 -25.04 -12.03 13.15
N GLN A 192 -24.19 -12.88 13.74
CA GLN A 192 -24.63 -14.02 14.54
C GLN A 192 -25.35 -13.59 15.81
N LEU A 193 -24.80 -12.63 16.55
CA LEU A 193 -25.38 -12.09 17.78
C LEU A 193 -26.76 -11.50 17.52
N CYS A 194 -26.93 -10.72 16.45
CA CYS A 194 -28.24 -10.18 16.08
C CYS A 194 -29.27 -11.29 15.76
N ALA A 195 -28.84 -12.36 15.09
CA ALA A 195 -29.71 -13.50 14.80
C ALA A 195 -30.12 -14.25 16.08
N LEU A 196 -29.14 -14.59 16.94
CA LEU A 196 -29.36 -15.26 18.22
C LEU A 196 -30.24 -14.42 19.17
N ALA A 197 -29.99 -13.11 19.24
CA ALA A 197 -30.80 -12.19 20.04
C ALA A 197 -32.24 -12.16 19.54
N SER A 198 -32.45 -12.06 18.23
CA SER A 198 -33.78 -12.05 17.62
C SER A 198 -34.56 -13.34 17.91
N GLU A 199 -33.90 -14.50 17.81
CA GLU A 199 -34.48 -15.80 18.11
C GLU A 199 -34.86 -15.91 19.60
N LYS A 200 -33.92 -15.60 20.50
CA LYS A 200 -34.19 -15.61 21.96
C LYS A 200 -35.32 -14.68 22.36
N HIS A 201 -35.35 -13.46 21.80
CA HIS A 201 -36.46 -12.53 22.04
C HIS A 201 -37.79 -13.08 21.53
N LYS A 202 -37.81 -13.69 20.34
CA LYS A 202 -39.04 -14.30 19.80
C LYS A 202 -39.55 -15.41 20.72
N THR A 203 -38.66 -16.28 21.18
CA THR A 203 -38.99 -17.37 22.10
C THR A 203 -39.52 -16.83 23.43
N LEU A 204 -38.76 -15.97 24.10
CA LEU A 204 -39.13 -15.45 25.43
C LEU A 204 -40.35 -14.52 25.41
N PHE A 205 -40.68 -13.91 24.27
CA PHE A 205 -41.83 -13.01 24.18
C PHE A 205 -43.11 -13.68 23.72
N TYR A 206 -43.04 -14.73 22.90
CA TYR A 206 -44.21 -15.23 22.17
C TYR A 206 -44.36 -16.75 22.16
N ASP A 207 -43.34 -17.52 22.55
CA ASP A 207 -43.43 -18.98 22.52
C ASP A 207 -44.44 -19.49 23.57
N PRO A 208 -45.42 -20.33 23.20
CA PRO A 208 -46.45 -20.80 24.13
C PRO A 208 -45.93 -21.57 25.35
N VAL A 209 -44.74 -22.17 25.24
CA VAL A 209 -44.13 -23.03 26.28
C VAL A 209 -42.99 -22.30 27.00
N LEU A 210 -42.18 -21.55 26.26
CA LEU A 210 -40.94 -20.94 26.76
C LEU A 210 -41.04 -19.42 26.99
N GLN A 211 -42.21 -18.80 26.80
CA GLN A 211 -42.43 -17.38 27.10
C GLN A 211 -42.11 -17.08 28.58
N ASP A 212 -41.52 -15.91 28.82
CA ASP A 212 -41.28 -15.42 30.18
C ASP A 212 -42.62 -15.33 30.95
N PRO A 213 -42.76 -15.98 32.12
CA PRO A 213 -44.01 -16.05 32.87
C PRO A 213 -44.63 -14.68 33.17
N ARG A 214 -43.81 -13.62 33.30
CA ARG A 214 -44.28 -12.26 33.55
C ARG A 214 -45.04 -11.69 32.35
N LEU A 215 -44.74 -12.14 31.14
CA LEU A 215 -45.45 -11.72 29.92
C LEU A 215 -46.73 -12.52 29.66
N ALA A 216 -46.89 -13.68 30.28
CA ALA A 216 -48.11 -14.49 30.24
C ALA A 216 -49.23 -13.91 31.14
N ASP A 217 -48.88 -13.11 32.15
CA ASP A 217 -49.87 -12.41 32.99
C ASP A 217 -50.59 -11.32 32.20
N LYS A 218 -51.90 -11.50 31.99
CA LYS A 218 -52.77 -10.58 31.26
C LYS A 218 -52.99 -9.24 31.99
N ARG A 219 -52.59 -9.11 33.27
CA ARG A 219 -52.67 -7.87 34.04
C ARG A 219 -51.56 -6.88 33.69
N ILE A 220 -50.40 -7.38 33.26
CA ILE A 220 -49.24 -6.56 32.88
C ILE A 220 -49.43 -6.00 31.47
N LYS A 221 -49.70 -4.69 31.38
CA LYS A 221 -50.01 -3.97 30.13
C LYS A 221 -49.26 -2.63 30.04
N GLY A 222 -49.28 -2.02 28.86
CA GLY A 222 -48.72 -0.69 28.64
C GLY A 222 -47.23 -0.60 28.98
N GLU A 223 -46.87 0.42 29.77
CA GLU A 223 -45.47 0.68 30.16
C GLU A 223 -44.86 -0.43 31.02
N GLU A 224 -45.64 -1.05 31.90
CA GLU A 224 -45.15 -2.16 32.73
C GLU A 224 -44.73 -3.37 31.87
N ARG A 225 -45.52 -3.67 30.82
CA ARG A 225 -45.16 -4.72 29.86
C ARG A 225 -43.91 -4.37 29.04
N LYS A 226 -43.72 -3.10 28.69
CA LYS A 226 -42.51 -2.63 27.99
C LYS A 226 -41.28 -2.76 28.90
N ALA A 227 -41.40 -2.40 30.18
CA ALA A 227 -40.34 -2.55 31.16
C ALA A 227 -39.94 -4.02 31.35
N VAL A 228 -40.90 -4.94 31.44
CA VAL A 228 -40.63 -6.40 31.49
C VAL A 228 -39.89 -6.86 30.23
N LYS A 229 -40.33 -6.45 29.04
CA LYS A 229 -39.61 -6.78 27.80
C LYS A 229 -38.18 -6.23 27.79
N LEU A 230 -37.96 -5.02 28.30
CA LEU A 230 -36.63 -4.42 28.38
C LEU A 230 -35.72 -5.21 29.33
N ASP A 231 -36.20 -5.60 30.51
CA ASP A 231 -35.45 -6.45 31.45
C ASP A 231 -35.07 -7.81 30.82
N ILE A 232 -35.99 -8.44 30.08
CA ILE A 232 -35.71 -9.67 29.34
C ILE A 232 -34.61 -9.44 28.30
N LYS A 233 -34.71 -8.36 27.51
CA LYS A 233 -33.69 -8.03 26.50
C LYS A 233 -32.31 -7.83 27.15
N GLN A 234 -32.24 -7.14 28.29
CA GLN A 234 -30.98 -6.91 29.01
C GLN A 234 -30.38 -8.23 29.54
N LYS A 235 -31.21 -9.16 30.02
CA LYS A 235 -30.75 -10.50 30.43
C LYS A 235 -30.21 -11.31 29.25
N VAL A 236 -30.93 -11.30 28.12
CA VAL A 236 -30.47 -11.93 26.87
C VAL A 236 -29.15 -11.31 26.40
N GLN A 237 -29.02 -9.98 26.49
CA GLN A 237 -27.81 -9.26 26.11
C GLN A 237 -26.60 -9.73 26.95
N GLN A 238 -26.75 -9.85 28.27
CA GLN A 238 -25.69 -10.36 29.15
C GLN A 238 -25.37 -11.84 28.87
N GLU A 239 -26.38 -12.67 28.61
CA GLU A 239 -26.20 -14.06 28.24
C GLU A 239 -25.40 -14.20 26.93
N LEU A 240 -25.77 -13.43 25.90
CA LEU A 240 -25.10 -13.46 24.61
C LEU A 240 -23.70 -12.87 24.66
N TRP A 241 -23.44 -11.88 25.51
CA TRP A 241 -22.08 -11.41 25.76
C TRP A 241 -21.21 -12.49 26.38
N LYS A 242 -21.72 -13.21 27.40
CA LYS A 242 -21.02 -14.36 27.98
C LYS A 242 -20.82 -15.49 26.96
N TRP A 243 -21.77 -15.69 26.07
CA TRP A 243 -21.62 -16.63 24.97
C TRP A 243 -20.49 -16.18 24.04
N LEU A 244 -20.49 -14.91 23.60
CA LEU A 244 -19.50 -14.36 22.68
C LEU A 244 -18.07 -14.61 23.17
N ILE A 245 -17.74 -14.22 24.40
CA ILE A 245 -16.38 -14.36 24.94
C ILE A 245 -15.88 -15.81 24.99
N THR A 246 -16.80 -16.79 24.97
CA THR A 246 -16.47 -18.23 24.92
C THR A 246 -16.31 -18.78 23.51
N GLN A 247 -16.50 -17.95 22.47
CA GLN A 247 -16.35 -18.36 21.08
C GLN A 247 -14.97 -17.99 20.50
N PRO A 248 -14.44 -18.80 19.56
CA PRO A 248 -14.81 -20.19 19.30
C PRO A 248 -14.50 -21.08 20.52
N PRO A 249 -15.29 -22.14 20.78
CA PRO A 249 -15.11 -22.98 21.97
C PRO A 249 -13.74 -23.67 22.03
N GLU A 250 -13.21 -24.09 20.87
CA GLU A 250 -11.92 -24.76 20.77
C GLU A 250 -10.77 -23.84 21.20
N GLU A 251 -10.75 -22.61 20.68
CA GLU A 251 -9.76 -21.62 21.07
C GLU A 251 -9.95 -21.11 22.50
N PHE A 252 -11.18 -21.05 22.99
CA PHE A 252 -11.44 -20.71 24.40
C PHE A 252 -10.96 -21.82 25.35
N ALA A 253 -11.07 -23.09 24.95
CA ALA A 253 -10.59 -24.23 25.72
C ALA A 253 -9.06 -24.27 25.83
N ASN A 254 -8.35 -23.70 24.86
CA ASN A 254 -6.88 -23.59 24.87
C ASN A 254 -6.34 -22.52 25.84
N LEU A 255 -7.19 -21.65 26.39
CA LEU A 255 -6.77 -20.62 27.35
C LEU A 255 -6.55 -21.21 28.76
N GLU A 256 -5.49 -20.76 29.43
CA GLU A 256 -5.24 -21.11 30.83
C GLU A 256 -6.39 -20.61 31.74
N LEU A 257 -6.70 -21.33 32.83
CA LEU A 257 -7.86 -21.01 33.69
C LEU A 257 -7.81 -19.60 34.31
N ASN A 258 -6.62 -19.07 34.55
CA ASN A 258 -6.35 -17.75 35.10
C ASN A 258 -6.06 -16.69 34.03
N ASP A 259 -6.14 -17.02 32.74
CA ASP A 259 -5.90 -16.08 31.67
C ASP A 259 -6.99 -14.99 31.63
N SER A 260 -6.56 -13.73 31.71
CA SER A 260 -7.43 -12.55 31.59
C SER A 260 -8.27 -12.55 30.30
N ALA A 261 -7.77 -13.14 29.22
CA ALA A 261 -8.45 -13.25 27.93
C ALA A 261 -9.76 -14.07 28.01
N ARG A 262 -10.00 -14.84 29.08
CA ARG A 262 -11.26 -15.56 29.29
C ARG A 262 -12.44 -14.67 29.68
N ASN A 263 -12.17 -13.41 30.06
CA ASN A 263 -13.18 -12.50 30.57
C ASN A 263 -13.54 -11.36 29.60
N ASP A 264 -12.93 -11.34 28.41
CA ASP A 264 -13.12 -10.25 27.44
C ASP A 264 -13.09 -10.76 25.99
N ILE A 265 -13.49 -9.88 25.07
CA ILE A 265 -13.32 -10.10 23.64
C ILE A 265 -11.83 -10.15 23.30
N ARG A 266 -11.47 -11.03 22.37
CA ARG A 266 -10.07 -11.38 22.05
C ARG A 266 -9.65 -10.85 20.68
N PRO A 267 -8.46 -10.24 20.55
CA PRO A 267 -7.96 -9.74 19.27
C PRO A 267 -7.68 -10.91 18.30
N GLY A 268 -7.88 -10.67 17.01
CA GLY A 268 -7.75 -11.70 15.97
C GLY A 268 -8.90 -12.68 15.88
N ILE A 269 -9.71 -12.78 16.94
CA ILE A 269 -10.88 -13.66 17.03
C ILE A 269 -12.16 -12.85 16.90
N HIS A 270 -12.34 -11.88 17.81
CA HIS A 270 -13.55 -11.07 17.91
C HIS A 270 -13.44 -9.75 17.16
N TYR A 271 -12.22 -9.21 17.06
CA TYR A 271 -11.94 -7.94 16.41
C TYR A 271 -10.55 -7.92 15.78
N ASN A 272 -10.29 -6.98 14.87
CA ASN A 272 -9.00 -6.82 14.18
C ASN A 272 -7.79 -6.82 15.13
N PHE A 273 -6.92 -7.81 14.96
CA PHE A 273 -5.71 -8.02 15.76
C PHE A 273 -4.76 -6.81 15.74
N LEU A 274 -4.68 -6.07 14.64
CA LEU A 274 -3.77 -4.94 14.48
C LEU A 274 -4.07 -3.79 15.47
N LEU A 275 -5.29 -3.74 16.03
CA LEU A 275 -5.65 -2.79 17.08
C LEU A 275 -5.08 -3.17 18.45
N SER A 276 -4.57 -4.39 18.63
CA SER A 276 -3.98 -4.86 19.89
C SER A 276 -2.45 -4.84 19.91
N ILE A 277 -1.81 -4.67 18.75
CA ILE A 277 -0.35 -4.67 18.65
C ILE A 277 0.20 -3.39 19.28
N LYS A 278 0.99 -3.55 20.33
CA LYS A 278 1.62 -2.44 21.01
C LYS A 278 2.60 -1.71 20.07
N GLY A 279 2.47 -0.39 20.00
CA GLY A 279 3.32 0.46 19.17
C GLY A 279 2.91 0.53 17.70
N LEU A 280 1.88 -0.20 17.30
CA LEU A 280 1.22 -0.07 16.00
C LEU A 280 -0.05 0.76 16.17
N ASN A 281 -0.29 1.70 15.25
CA ASN A 281 -1.55 2.41 15.14
C ASN A 281 -2.05 2.33 13.69
N PRO A 282 -2.99 1.41 13.37
CA PRO A 282 -3.48 1.23 12.01
C PRO A 282 -4.03 2.49 11.31
N HIS A 283 -4.44 3.51 12.07
CA HIS A 283 -4.89 4.79 11.52
C HIS A 283 -3.72 5.66 11.03
N SER A 284 -2.57 5.64 11.71
CA SER A 284 -1.38 6.40 11.29
C SER A 284 -0.36 5.58 10.52
N ASP A 285 -0.49 4.26 10.55
CA ASP A 285 0.50 3.31 10.04
C ASP A 285 0.07 2.75 8.68
N THR A 286 -1.11 3.13 8.20
CA THR A 286 -1.57 2.96 6.81
C THR A 286 -1.30 4.24 6.02
N PRO A 287 -0.07 4.47 5.50
CA PRO A 287 0.33 5.75 4.94
C PRO A 287 -0.41 6.07 3.63
N VAL A 288 -0.23 7.29 3.13
CA VAL A 288 -0.66 7.73 1.79
C VAL A 288 0.11 6.96 0.72
N GLU A 289 -0.38 5.77 0.36
CA GLU A 289 0.22 4.94 -0.68
C GLU A 289 0.04 5.61 -2.05
N ILE A 290 1.14 5.90 -2.73
CA ILE A 290 1.18 6.83 -3.87
C ILE A 290 0.62 6.23 -5.17
N LEU A 291 0.67 4.91 -5.34
CA LEU A 291 0.05 4.27 -6.49
C LEU A 291 -1.47 4.38 -6.41
N HIS A 292 -2.06 4.06 -5.26
CA HIS A 292 -3.51 4.02 -5.08
C HIS A 292 -4.13 5.36 -4.73
N SER A 293 -3.42 6.24 -4.02
CA SER A 293 -3.96 7.54 -3.57
C SER A 293 -3.70 8.65 -4.59
N TYR A 294 -2.52 8.66 -5.20
CA TYR A 294 -2.11 9.73 -6.10
C TYR A 294 -2.27 9.33 -7.58
N GLN A 295 -1.58 8.30 -8.08
CA GLN A 295 -1.68 7.89 -9.50
C GLN A 295 -3.07 7.37 -9.88
N LEU A 296 -3.56 6.32 -9.20
CA LEU A 296 -4.91 5.76 -9.41
C LEU A 296 -6.00 6.56 -8.68
N GLY A 297 -5.64 7.73 -8.13
CA GLY A 297 -6.53 8.67 -7.47
C GLY A 297 -6.55 10.02 -8.17
N ALA A 298 -5.78 10.97 -7.65
CA ALA A 298 -5.69 12.34 -8.19
C ALA A 298 -5.46 12.36 -9.71
N ASP A 299 -4.44 11.66 -10.23
CA ASP A 299 -4.12 11.66 -11.67
C ASP A 299 -5.23 11.01 -12.50
N LYS A 300 -5.83 9.93 -11.99
CA LYS A 300 -6.96 9.27 -12.64
C LYS A 300 -8.19 10.18 -12.70
N TYR A 301 -8.45 10.97 -11.67
CA TYR A 301 -9.59 11.89 -11.63
C TYR A 301 -9.44 13.01 -12.65
N ILE A 302 -8.27 13.67 -12.67
CA ILE A 302 -8.00 14.75 -13.63
C ILE A 302 -7.96 14.22 -15.06
N TRP A 303 -7.37 13.04 -15.29
CA TRP A 303 -7.34 12.42 -16.62
C TRP A 303 -8.75 12.14 -17.14
N TYR A 304 -9.62 11.54 -16.32
CA TYR A 304 -11.01 11.30 -16.68
C TYR A 304 -11.71 12.61 -17.10
N ASP A 305 -11.59 13.67 -16.29
CA ASP A 305 -12.21 14.96 -16.59
C ASP A 305 -11.60 15.65 -17.81
N THR A 306 -10.34 15.36 -18.13
CA THR A 306 -9.65 15.84 -19.33
C THR A 306 -10.21 15.22 -20.60
N ASN A 307 -10.36 13.89 -20.62
CA ASN A 307 -10.70 13.17 -21.85
C ASN A 307 -12.21 12.88 -22.04
N LYS A 308 -13.08 13.13 -21.03
CA LYS A 308 -14.52 12.83 -21.10
C LYS A 308 -15.29 13.46 -22.27
N GLY A 309 -14.76 14.54 -22.84
CA GLY A 309 -15.36 15.27 -23.97
C GLY A 309 -14.48 15.32 -25.23
N TRP A 310 -13.43 14.50 -25.31
CA TRP A 310 -12.58 14.45 -26.49
C TRP A 310 -13.24 13.69 -27.64
N ASP A 311 -13.16 14.27 -28.84
CA ASP A 311 -13.44 13.57 -30.08
C ASP A 311 -12.20 12.79 -30.56
N LYS A 312 -12.34 12.06 -31.67
CA LYS A 312 -11.25 11.28 -32.25
C LYS A 312 -10.04 12.14 -32.67
N SER A 313 -10.29 13.38 -33.08
CA SER A 313 -9.22 14.29 -33.53
C SER A 313 -8.34 14.72 -32.35
N LYS A 314 -8.96 15.09 -31.23
CA LYS A 314 -8.24 15.42 -29.99
C LYS A 314 -7.48 14.22 -29.42
N ASP A 315 -8.11 13.05 -29.42
CA ASP A 315 -7.45 11.79 -29.03
C ASP A 315 -6.20 11.52 -29.88
N GLU A 316 -6.31 11.63 -31.21
CA GLU A 316 -5.21 11.40 -32.13
C GLU A 316 -4.10 12.44 -31.97
N LEU A 317 -4.45 13.73 -31.85
CA LEU A 317 -3.49 14.81 -31.64
C LEU A 317 -2.69 14.60 -30.35
N PHE A 318 -3.36 14.35 -29.22
CA PHE A 318 -2.67 14.08 -27.96
C PHE A 318 -1.82 12.82 -28.03
N SER A 319 -2.32 11.75 -28.67
CA SER A 319 -1.56 10.51 -28.87
C SER A 319 -0.25 10.74 -29.63
N ILE A 320 -0.28 11.53 -30.71
CA ILE A 320 0.90 11.82 -31.54
C ILE A 320 1.91 12.64 -30.74
N HIS A 321 1.47 13.69 -30.06
CA HIS A 321 2.35 14.55 -29.26
C HIS A 321 2.98 13.80 -28.08
N LEU A 322 2.18 13.01 -27.35
CA LEU A 322 2.69 12.19 -26.26
C LEU A 322 3.70 11.15 -26.77
N GLN A 323 3.42 10.50 -27.91
CA GLN A 323 4.33 9.52 -28.53
C GLN A 323 5.66 10.14 -28.99
N ALA A 324 5.64 11.42 -29.41
CA ALA A 324 6.80 12.15 -29.89
C ALA A 324 7.64 12.77 -28.75
N SER A 325 7.23 12.61 -27.49
CA SER A 325 7.97 13.15 -26.35
C SER A 325 9.34 12.49 -26.22
N SER A 326 10.38 13.30 -25.97
CA SER A 326 11.63 12.76 -25.48
C SER A 326 11.43 12.21 -24.08
N ILE A 327 11.95 11.01 -23.84
CA ILE A 327 11.94 10.35 -22.53
C ILE A 327 13.35 10.31 -21.92
N ASP A 328 14.30 11.01 -22.52
CA ASP A 328 15.67 11.08 -22.02
C ASP A 328 15.68 11.64 -20.59
N GLY A 329 16.36 10.94 -19.68
CA GLY A 329 16.40 11.29 -18.26
C GLY A 329 15.14 10.96 -17.47
N LEU A 330 14.09 10.41 -18.10
CA LEU A 330 12.86 9.99 -17.40
C LEU A 330 12.89 8.51 -17.05
N SER A 331 12.50 8.18 -15.82
CA SER A 331 12.35 6.80 -15.34
C SER A 331 10.99 6.22 -15.73
N ILE A 332 10.66 6.23 -17.03
CA ILE A 332 9.40 5.70 -17.60
C ILE A 332 9.69 4.76 -18.77
N PRO A 333 8.81 3.75 -19.02
CA PRO A 333 8.96 2.88 -20.19
C PRO A 333 8.71 3.64 -21.49
N PRO A 334 9.11 3.07 -22.65
CA PRO A 334 8.77 3.63 -23.95
C PRO A 334 7.27 3.92 -24.07
N ILE A 335 6.95 5.15 -24.45
CA ILE A 335 5.58 5.64 -24.54
C ILE A 335 4.87 4.88 -25.66
N ARG A 336 3.66 4.40 -25.38
CA ARG A 336 2.76 3.81 -26.38
C ARG A 336 1.51 4.67 -26.48
N GLY A 337 1.64 5.85 -27.09
CA GLY A 337 0.58 6.87 -27.14
C GLY A 337 -0.73 6.30 -27.67
N ARG A 338 -0.70 5.64 -28.83
CA ARG A 338 -1.90 5.03 -29.44
C ARG A 338 -2.60 4.04 -28.50
N TYR A 339 -1.83 3.21 -27.80
CA TYR A 339 -2.36 2.25 -26.82
C TYR A 339 -2.98 2.98 -25.63
N MET A 340 -2.30 3.98 -25.08
CA MET A 340 -2.81 4.76 -23.94
C MET A 340 -4.14 5.44 -24.29
N LEU A 341 -4.30 5.96 -25.50
CA LEU A 341 -5.56 6.60 -25.92
C LEU A 341 -6.65 5.59 -26.26
N GLN A 342 -6.29 4.46 -26.91
CA GLN A 342 -7.22 3.36 -27.17
C GLN A 342 -7.84 2.82 -25.86
N TYR A 343 -7.05 2.74 -24.79
CA TYR A 343 -7.47 2.25 -23.48
C TYR A 343 -7.50 3.37 -22.43
N LYS A 344 -7.85 4.61 -22.82
CA LYS A 344 -7.76 5.80 -21.96
C LYS A 344 -8.53 5.71 -20.64
N ASN A 345 -9.54 4.85 -20.53
CA ASN A 345 -10.30 4.63 -19.30
C ASN A 345 -9.79 3.45 -18.44
N SER A 346 -8.83 2.69 -18.94
CA SER A 346 -8.27 1.49 -18.31
C SER A 346 -6.75 1.58 -18.12
N LEU A 347 -6.25 2.80 -17.93
CA LEU A 347 -4.84 3.05 -17.63
C LEU A 347 -4.45 2.53 -16.24
N ILE A 348 -3.18 2.17 -16.09
CA ILE A 348 -2.58 1.63 -14.86
C ILE A 348 -1.48 2.59 -14.36
N GLY A 349 -0.91 2.34 -13.17
CA GLY A 349 0.05 3.22 -12.50
C GLY A 349 1.16 3.77 -13.42
N LYS A 350 1.85 2.90 -14.16
CA LYS A 350 2.92 3.33 -15.09
C LYS A 350 2.46 4.34 -16.16
N HIS A 351 1.22 4.22 -16.65
CA HIS A 351 0.67 5.15 -17.64
C HIS A 351 0.36 6.50 -16.99
N PHE A 352 -0.18 6.51 -15.76
CA PHE A 352 -0.40 7.74 -15.01
C PHE A 352 0.91 8.41 -14.63
N LYS A 353 1.97 7.66 -14.30
CA LYS A 353 3.32 8.21 -14.12
C LYS A 353 3.82 8.92 -15.37
N THR A 354 3.63 8.32 -16.56
CA THR A 354 3.94 8.97 -17.85
C THR A 354 3.13 10.25 -18.05
N LEU A 355 1.81 10.20 -17.80
CA LEU A 355 0.94 11.37 -17.94
C LEU A 355 1.29 12.49 -16.95
N GLN A 356 1.66 12.16 -15.71
CA GLN A 356 2.05 13.13 -14.70
C GLN A 356 3.35 13.87 -15.09
N GLN A 357 4.31 13.16 -15.70
CA GLN A 357 5.57 13.77 -16.14
C GLN A 357 5.46 14.55 -17.44
N LEU A 358 4.63 14.08 -18.39
CA LEU A 358 4.64 14.60 -19.77
C LEU A 358 3.32 15.21 -20.23
N GLY A 359 2.20 14.89 -19.59
CA GLY A 359 0.86 15.27 -20.04
C GLY A 359 0.68 16.77 -20.16
N ILE A 360 1.16 17.55 -19.19
CA ILE A 360 1.00 19.01 -19.15
C ILE A 360 1.52 19.71 -20.43
N PHE A 361 2.61 19.21 -21.02
CA PHE A 361 3.22 19.81 -22.22
C PHE A 361 2.37 19.65 -23.48
N HIS A 362 1.39 18.74 -23.46
CA HIS A 362 0.56 18.39 -24.61
C HIS A 362 -0.90 18.81 -24.44
N LEU A 363 -1.25 19.48 -23.34
CA LEU A 363 -2.64 19.78 -22.96
C LEU A 363 -3.08 21.22 -23.16
N GLN A 364 -2.18 22.15 -23.52
CA GLN A 364 -2.46 23.59 -23.57
C GLN A 364 -3.67 23.96 -24.45
N ASN A 365 -3.91 23.22 -25.54
CA ASN A 365 -5.05 23.44 -26.45
C ASN A 365 -6.13 22.33 -26.35
N LEU A 366 -6.01 21.43 -25.38
CA LEU A 366 -6.88 20.26 -25.22
C LEU A 366 -7.61 20.21 -23.88
N ALA A 367 -7.16 21.00 -22.90
CA ALA A 367 -7.80 21.19 -21.60
C ALA A 367 -8.31 22.64 -21.44
N SER A 368 -9.35 22.83 -20.63
CA SER A 368 -9.75 24.18 -20.20
C SER A 368 -8.72 24.75 -19.24
N GLU A 369 -8.66 26.08 -19.11
CA GLU A 369 -7.72 26.75 -18.20
C GLU A 369 -7.80 26.24 -16.74
N PRO A 370 -8.99 26.09 -16.11
CA PRO A 370 -9.07 25.52 -14.77
C PRO A 370 -8.49 24.11 -14.69
N LEU A 371 -8.76 23.26 -15.69
CA LEU A 371 -8.26 21.89 -15.71
C LEU A 371 -6.75 21.84 -15.94
N PHE A 372 -6.22 22.72 -16.79
CA PHE A 372 -4.79 22.91 -17.00
C PHE A 372 -4.08 23.37 -15.71
N ASN A 373 -4.73 24.19 -14.87
CA ASN A 373 -4.21 24.56 -13.56
C ASN A 373 -4.10 23.36 -12.60
N ILE A 374 -5.07 22.44 -12.60
CA ILE A 374 -4.95 21.19 -11.84
C ILE A 374 -3.77 20.36 -12.38
N TRP A 375 -3.58 20.28 -13.71
CA TRP A 375 -2.44 19.55 -14.29
C TRP A 375 -1.10 20.13 -13.85
N LYS A 376 -0.98 21.47 -13.74
CA LYS A 376 0.23 22.12 -13.21
C LYS A 376 0.46 21.73 -11.75
N ALA A 377 -0.55 21.91 -10.89
CA ALA A 377 -0.45 21.61 -9.46
C ALA A 377 -0.13 20.13 -9.20
N THR A 378 -0.79 19.23 -9.94
CA THR A 378 -0.48 17.80 -9.91
C THR A 378 0.94 17.54 -10.39
N GLY A 379 1.37 18.11 -11.53
CA GLY A 379 2.73 17.95 -12.05
C GLY A 379 3.81 18.33 -11.03
N GLU A 380 3.66 19.50 -10.40
CA GLU A 380 4.59 20.00 -9.37
C GLU A 380 4.60 19.10 -8.12
N LEU A 381 3.42 18.74 -7.58
CA LEU A 381 3.33 17.83 -6.43
C LEU A 381 3.96 16.46 -6.74
N GLY A 382 3.69 15.91 -7.93
CA GLY A 382 4.20 14.62 -8.33
C GLY A 382 5.73 14.62 -8.45
N ALA A 383 6.33 15.70 -8.98
CA ALA A 383 7.79 15.85 -9.01
C ALA A 383 8.40 15.73 -7.60
N TYR A 384 7.75 16.32 -6.59
CA TYR A 384 8.20 16.23 -5.19
C TYR A 384 7.93 14.86 -4.55
N ILE A 385 6.84 14.16 -4.92
CA ILE A 385 6.52 12.81 -4.42
C ILE A 385 7.55 11.78 -4.89
N TRP A 386 8.10 11.96 -6.11
CA TRP A 386 9.03 11.02 -6.74
C TRP A 386 10.52 11.36 -6.54
N VAL A 387 10.88 12.24 -5.61
CA VAL A 387 12.30 12.48 -5.27
C VAL A 387 12.91 11.29 -4.54
N THR A 388 14.22 11.10 -4.69
CA THR A 388 14.97 9.99 -4.10
C THR A 388 15.82 10.38 -2.89
N GLU A 389 15.94 11.69 -2.60
CA GLU A 389 16.73 12.23 -1.50
C GLU A 389 16.09 13.51 -0.94
N ILE A 390 16.11 13.67 0.39
CA ILE A 390 15.69 14.90 1.07
C ILE A 390 16.91 15.54 1.71
N ARG A 391 17.30 16.72 1.24
CA ARG A 391 18.43 17.49 1.80
C ARG A 391 18.06 18.25 3.08
N ASN A 392 16.84 18.78 3.12
CA ASN A 392 16.31 19.48 4.29
C ASN A 392 14.85 19.06 4.50
N LEU A 393 14.61 18.28 5.55
CA LEU A 393 13.29 17.73 5.84
C LEU A 393 12.25 18.82 6.12
N GLN A 394 12.60 19.89 6.84
CA GLN A 394 11.62 20.91 7.21
C GLN A 394 11.16 21.73 5.99
N LEU A 395 12.09 22.13 5.12
CA LEU A 395 11.75 22.82 3.88
C LEU A 395 10.93 21.92 2.96
N TYR A 396 11.36 20.68 2.76
CA TYR A 396 10.64 19.72 1.93
C TYR A 396 9.20 19.49 2.42
N LEU A 397 8.97 19.39 3.74
CA LEU A 397 7.63 19.24 4.29
C LEU A 397 6.76 20.50 4.13
N GLN A 398 7.36 21.70 4.17
CA GLN A 398 6.66 22.96 3.87
C GLN A 398 6.27 23.01 2.39
N ASP A 399 7.18 22.67 1.50
CA ASP A 399 6.95 22.63 0.05
C ASP A 399 5.83 21.62 -0.29
N ILE A 400 5.90 20.40 0.25
CA ILE A 400 4.86 19.38 0.08
C ILE A 400 3.50 19.91 0.53
N LYS A 401 3.42 20.59 1.68
CA LYS A 401 2.17 21.16 2.19
C LYS A 401 1.61 22.23 1.24
N ILE A 402 2.47 23.12 0.74
CA ILE A 402 2.08 24.15 -0.24
C ILE A 402 1.55 23.50 -1.52
N LEU A 403 2.25 22.49 -2.04
CA LEU A 403 1.89 21.78 -3.27
C LEU A 403 0.55 21.03 -3.13
N ILE A 404 0.30 20.41 -1.98
CA ILE A 404 -1.00 19.79 -1.67
C ILE A 404 -2.10 20.86 -1.63
N ASN A 405 -1.88 21.98 -0.94
CA ASN A 405 -2.86 23.06 -0.87
C ASN A 405 -3.19 23.61 -2.26
N ASN A 406 -2.17 23.87 -3.09
CA ASN A 406 -2.35 24.33 -4.47
C ASN A 406 -3.20 23.35 -5.30
N LEU A 407 -2.98 22.04 -5.12
CA LEU A 407 -3.78 21.01 -5.80
C LEU A 407 -5.24 21.02 -5.32
N LEU A 408 -5.47 21.11 -4.01
CA LEU A 408 -6.82 21.15 -3.44
C LEU A 408 -7.57 22.43 -3.86
N ASP A 409 -6.89 23.58 -3.84
CA ASP A 409 -7.44 24.85 -4.30
C ASP A 409 -7.81 24.81 -5.80
N ALA A 410 -6.95 24.23 -6.64
CA ALA A 410 -7.23 24.04 -8.06
C ALA A 410 -8.46 23.15 -8.29
N TRP A 411 -8.60 22.06 -7.52
CA TRP A 411 -9.79 21.22 -7.55
C TRP A 411 -11.04 21.97 -7.07
N ALA A 412 -10.93 22.75 -6.00
CA ALA A 412 -12.04 23.53 -5.46
C ALA A 412 -12.55 24.58 -6.45
N LEU A 413 -11.67 25.20 -7.23
CA LEU A 413 -12.05 26.15 -8.28
C LEU A 413 -12.70 25.46 -9.50
N TYR A 414 -12.26 24.25 -9.84
CA TYR A 414 -12.78 23.52 -11.00
C TYR A 414 -14.10 22.79 -10.71
N ASP A 415 -14.15 22.03 -9.61
CA ASP A 415 -15.28 21.22 -9.19
C ASP A 415 -15.24 21.05 -7.65
N PRO A 416 -15.83 22.00 -6.89
CA PRO A 416 -15.84 21.96 -5.42
C PRO A 416 -16.34 20.63 -4.85
N HIS A 417 -17.32 20.01 -5.53
CA HIS A 417 -17.91 18.76 -5.07
C HIS A 417 -16.88 17.62 -4.99
N ARG A 418 -15.80 17.67 -5.78
CA ARG A 418 -14.72 16.67 -5.76
C ARG A 418 -14.03 16.58 -4.41
N ILE A 419 -13.84 17.70 -3.72
CA ILE A 419 -13.23 17.73 -2.38
C ILE A 419 -14.04 16.87 -1.40
N LEU A 420 -15.37 16.90 -1.50
CA LEU A 420 -16.27 16.20 -0.60
C LEU A 420 -16.44 14.70 -0.91
N VAL A 421 -16.34 14.31 -2.19
CA VAL A 421 -16.65 12.92 -2.61
C VAL A 421 -15.42 12.09 -2.98
N LYS A 422 -14.26 12.73 -3.21
CA LYS A 422 -13.00 12.04 -3.53
C LYS A 422 -12.06 12.08 -2.34
N MET A 423 -12.26 11.16 -1.40
CA MET A 423 -11.43 11.03 -0.19
C MET A 423 -9.92 10.94 -0.47
N LYS A 424 -9.51 10.42 -1.62
CA LYS A 424 -8.09 10.39 -2.01
C LYS A 424 -7.46 11.78 -2.16
N LEU A 425 -8.25 12.85 -2.30
CA LEU A 425 -7.73 14.23 -2.25
C LEU A 425 -7.44 14.64 -0.81
N HIS A 426 -8.38 14.40 0.10
CA HIS A 426 -8.20 14.71 1.52
C HIS A 426 -7.08 13.89 2.17
N ILE A 427 -6.94 12.59 1.83
CA ILE A 427 -5.90 11.75 2.42
C ILE A 427 -4.48 12.30 2.17
N LEU A 428 -4.27 13.03 1.05
CA LEU A 428 -2.98 13.67 0.75
C LEU A 428 -2.56 14.68 1.81
N THR A 429 -3.52 15.28 2.54
CA THR A 429 -3.20 16.24 3.61
C THR A 429 -2.39 15.62 4.75
N HIS A 430 -2.40 14.28 4.87
CA HIS A 430 -1.59 13.56 5.85
C HIS A 430 -0.21 13.12 5.33
N LEU A 431 0.08 13.32 4.04
CA LEU A 431 1.37 12.96 3.44
C LEU A 431 2.58 13.60 4.15
N PRO A 432 2.53 14.86 4.64
CA PRO A 432 3.63 15.43 5.42
C PRO A 432 3.96 14.64 6.70
N ASP A 433 2.96 14.12 7.39
CA ASP A 433 3.17 13.33 8.62
C ASP A 433 3.76 11.96 8.30
N ASP A 434 3.33 11.35 7.19
CA ASP A 434 3.91 10.10 6.71
C ASP A 434 5.36 10.29 6.28
N ILE A 435 5.68 11.37 5.57
CA ILE A 435 7.06 11.68 5.18
C ILE A 435 7.94 11.87 6.41
N ARG A 436 7.45 12.60 7.41
CA ARG A 436 8.18 12.80 8.66
C ARG A 436 8.45 11.48 9.39
N ARG A 437 7.54 10.51 9.30
CA ARG A 437 7.62 9.25 10.05
C ARG A 437 8.35 8.14 9.31
N PHE A 438 8.03 7.94 8.03
CA PHE A 438 8.46 6.81 7.21
C PHE A 438 9.49 7.20 6.14
N GLY A 439 9.76 8.49 5.97
CA GLY A 439 10.64 8.99 4.91
C GLY A 439 9.89 9.16 3.58
N LEU A 440 10.63 9.12 2.48
CA LEU A 440 10.07 9.43 1.16
C LEU A 440 8.92 8.50 0.75
N PRO A 441 7.90 8.99 0.02
CA PRO A 441 6.73 8.17 -0.32
C PRO A 441 7.03 6.93 -1.16
N ILE A 442 8.13 6.95 -1.91
CA ILE A 442 8.61 5.80 -2.70
C ILE A 442 8.98 4.61 -1.80
N LEU A 443 9.38 4.86 -0.55
CA LEU A 443 9.82 3.80 0.39
C LEU A 443 8.70 2.85 0.80
N TYR A 444 7.44 3.28 0.71
CA TYR A 444 6.25 2.51 1.06
C TYR A 444 5.27 2.38 -0.12
N SER A 445 5.77 2.49 -1.35
CA SER A 445 5.01 2.20 -2.58
C SER A 445 4.74 0.69 -2.71
N THR A 446 3.56 0.32 -3.21
CA THR A 446 3.15 -1.08 -3.35
C THR A 446 3.45 -1.71 -4.71
N GLU A 447 4.12 -0.99 -5.61
CA GLU A 447 4.41 -1.46 -6.98
C GLU A 447 5.16 -2.80 -7.00
N ILE A 448 6.11 -3.02 -6.08
CA ILE A 448 6.88 -4.27 -6.05
C ILE A 448 6.03 -5.47 -5.66
N PHE A 449 5.07 -5.28 -4.75
CA PHE A 449 4.14 -6.33 -4.35
C PHE A 449 3.16 -6.67 -5.48
N GLU A 450 2.69 -5.66 -6.22
CA GLU A 450 1.84 -5.88 -7.40
C GLU A 450 2.57 -6.65 -8.51
N CYS A 451 3.86 -6.36 -8.73
CA CYS A 451 4.71 -7.14 -9.64
C CYS A 451 4.81 -8.60 -9.18
N TRP A 452 5.01 -8.82 -7.88
CA TRP A 452 5.13 -10.14 -7.29
C TRP A 452 3.88 -11.01 -7.48
N ASN A 453 2.69 -10.42 -7.60
CA ASN A 453 1.46 -11.15 -7.94
C ASN A 453 1.55 -11.93 -9.25
N ALA A 454 2.47 -11.60 -10.16
CA ALA A 454 2.73 -12.42 -11.35
C ALA A 454 3.37 -13.77 -10.99
N ILE A 455 4.27 -13.80 -10.02
CA ILE A 455 4.92 -15.02 -9.50
C ILE A 455 3.88 -15.92 -8.84
N PHE A 456 3.04 -15.34 -7.98
CA PHE A 456 1.89 -16.04 -7.38
C PHE A 456 0.99 -16.70 -8.44
N ARG A 457 0.58 -15.92 -9.45
CA ARG A 457 -0.28 -16.40 -10.54
C ARG A 457 0.34 -17.58 -11.28
N MET A 458 1.65 -17.55 -11.53
CA MET A 458 2.35 -18.64 -12.18
C MET A 458 2.29 -19.92 -11.34
N CYS A 459 2.47 -19.82 -10.02
CA CYS A 459 2.37 -20.97 -9.10
C CYS A 459 0.95 -21.57 -9.14
N SER A 460 -0.08 -20.71 -9.15
CA SER A 460 -1.46 -21.19 -9.26
C SER A 460 -1.72 -21.90 -10.59
N ILE A 461 -1.36 -21.28 -11.73
CA ILE A 461 -1.60 -21.83 -13.08
C ILE A 461 -0.96 -23.21 -13.25
N LEU A 462 0.23 -23.41 -12.68
CA LEU A 462 1.02 -24.64 -12.81
C LEU A 462 0.68 -25.72 -11.75
N SER A 463 -0.22 -25.43 -10.82
CA SER A 463 -0.69 -26.40 -9.82
C SER A 463 -1.67 -27.44 -10.41
N ASN A 464 -1.99 -28.48 -9.64
CA ASN A 464 -3.03 -29.44 -10.02
C ASN A 464 -4.47 -28.93 -9.73
N HIS A 465 -4.58 -27.76 -9.11
CA HIS A 465 -5.82 -27.07 -8.73
C HIS A 465 -6.73 -27.81 -7.73
N LEU A 466 -6.25 -28.87 -7.07
CA LEU A 466 -7.02 -29.59 -6.04
C LEU A 466 -7.01 -28.85 -4.70
N SER A 467 -5.87 -28.26 -4.34
CA SER A 467 -5.72 -27.41 -3.15
C SER A 467 -4.84 -26.21 -3.49
N PRO A 468 -5.37 -25.21 -4.24
CA PRO A 468 -4.55 -24.14 -4.81
C PRO A 468 -3.73 -23.38 -3.78
N SER A 469 -4.31 -23.00 -2.64
CA SER A 469 -3.59 -22.24 -1.61
C SER A 469 -2.41 -23.03 -1.01
N HIS A 470 -2.61 -24.33 -0.76
CA HIS A 470 -1.57 -25.23 -0.25
C HIS A 470 -0.45 -25.43 -1.27
N ASP A 471 -0.79 -25.75 -2.52
CA ASP A 471 0.18 -26.02 -3.57
C ASP A 471 1.04 -24.79 -3.88
N ILE A 472 0.42 -23.61 -3.88
CA ILE A 472 1.11 -22.33 -4.03
C ILE A 472 2.05 -22.09 -2.85
N ALA A 473 1.59 -22.29 -1.61
CA ALA A 473 2.42 -22.10 -0.43
C ALA A 473 3.65 -23.02 -0.44
N ILE A 474 3.50 -24.30 -0.81
CA ILE A 474 4.63 -25.23 -0.96
C ILE A 474 5.59 -24.75 -2.03
N THR A 475 5.09 -24.41 -3.22
CA THR A 475 5.94 -23.96 -4.33
C THR A 475 6.75 -22.72 -3.95
N LEU A 476 6.12 -21.76 -3.26
CA LEU A 476 6.79 -20.54 -2.80
C LEU A 476 7.79 -20.83 -1.68
N ALA A 477 7.49 -21.76 -0.77
CA ALA A 477 8.43 -22.21 0.25
C ALA A 477 9.68 -22.86 -0.37
N GLU A 478 9.49 -23.73 -1.38
CA GLU A 478 10.60 -24.33 -2.13
C GLU A 478 11.46 -23.27 -2.86
N MET A 479 10.82 -22.23 -3.41
CA MET A 479 11.53 -21.10 -3.99
C MET A 479 12.36 -20.33 -2.95
N GLU A 480 11.84 -20.12 -1.74
CA GLU A 480 12.60 -19.48 -0.64
C GLU A 480 13.77 -20.35 -0.17
N VAL A 481 13.59 -21.67 -0.06
CA VAL A 481 14.68 -22.61 0.25
C VAL A 481 15.77 -22.52 -0.82
N PHE A 482 15.38 -22.54 -2.10
CA PHE A 482 16.32 -22.38 -3.20
C PHE A 482 17.07 -21.04 -3.12
N LYS A 483 16.35 -19.92 -2.92
CA LYS A 483 16.95 -18.58 -2.74
C LYS A 483 17.95 -18.58 -1.59
N HIS A 484 17.61 -19.16 -0.44
CA HIS A 484 18.47 -19.27 0.74
C HIS A 484 19.75 -20.03 0.42
N MET A 485 19.65 -21.20 -0.21
CA MET A 485 20.82 -22.00 -0.58
C MET A 485 21.74 -21.29 -1.59
N VAL A 486 21.19 -20.73 -2.68
CA VAL A 486 22.01 -20.10 -3.72
C VAL A 486 22.60 -18.75 -3.32
N SER A 487 22.06 -18.11 -2.27
CA SER A 487 22.60 -16.87 -1.71
C SER A 487 23.65 -17.07 -0.61
N GLY A 488 23.99 -18.32 -0.26
CA GLY A 488 24.95 -18.62 0.81
C GLY A 488 24.32 -18.61 2.21
N GLY A 489 23.01 -18.80 2.30
CA GLY A 489 22.31 -18.98 3.57
C GLY A 489 22.79 -20.24 4.31
N TRP A 490 22.81 -20.14 5.64
CA TRP A 490 23.24 -21.21 6.54
C TRP A 490 22.04 -21.96 7.13
N TRP A 491 22.20 -23.25 7.43
CA TRP A 491 21.19 -24.07 8.11
C TRP A 491 21.85 -25.16 8.97
N LYS A 492 21.10 -25.73 9.92
CA LYS A 492 21.57 -26.85 10.75
C LYS A 492 21.40 -28.16 9.97
N ASN A 493 22.45 -28.97 9.86
CA ASN A 493 22.36 -30.34 9.33
C ASN A 493 21.79 -31.31 10.38
N GLU A 494 21.64 -32.59 10.02
CA GLU A 494 21.14 -33.65 10.92
C GLU A 494 21.98 -33.83 12.20
N ASN A 495 23.26 -33.42 12.17
CA ASN A 495 24.17 -33.47 13.31
C ASN A 495 24.16 -32.15 14.13
N GLY A 496 23.27 -31.22 13.81
CA GLY A 496 23.17 -29.91 14.47
C GLY A 496 24.29 -28.92 14.09
N GLN A 497 25.13 -29.24 13.10
CA GLN A 497 26.20 -28.36 12.65
C GLN A 497 25.66 -27.34 11.65
N MET A 498 26.10 -26.09 11.77
CA MET A 498 25.82 -25.05 10.78
C MET A 498 26.58 -25.37 9.49
N VAL A 499 25.83 -25.52 8.40
CA VAL A 499 26.35 -25.76 7.05
C VAL A 499 25.75 -24.77 6.06
N GLN A 500 26.38 -24.65 4.90
CA GLN A 500 25.89 -23.84 3.78
C GLN A 500 26.12 -24.57 2.46
N ALA A 501 25.47 -24.11 1.39
CA ALA A 501 25.65 -24.71 0.07
C ALA A 501 27.09 -24.54 -0.41
N GLY A 502 27.63 -25.54 -1.12
CA GLY A 502 29.00 -25.48 -1.64
C GLY A 502 29.21 -24.32 -2.63
N GLN A 503 30.46 -23.85 -2.77
CA GLN A 503 30.79 -22.67 -3.58
C GLN A 503 30.30 -22.74 -5.03
N GLN A 504 30.21 -23.94 -5.62
CA GLN A 504 29.70 -24.11 -6.99
C GLN A 504 28.21 -23.72 -7.12
N VAL A 505 27.39 -24.04 -6.10
CA VAL A 505 25.97 -23.68 -6.06
C VAL A 505 25.81 -22.18 -5.86
N GLN A 506 26.57 -21.58 -4.95
CA GLN A 506 26.54 -20.12 -4.73
C GLN A 506 27.01 -19.35 -5.98
N ASN A 507 28.08 -19.82 -6.63
CA ASN A 507 28.59 -19.23 -7.86
C ASN A 507 27.60 -19.30 -9.02
N PHE A 508 26.63 -20.22 -8.99
CA PHE A 508 25.60 -20.31 -10.02
C PHE A 508 24.72 -19.06 -10.03
N LEU A 509 24.32 -18.56 -8.86
CA LEU A 509 23.58 -17.28 -8.75
C LEU A 509 24.42 -16.12 -9.28
N VAL A 510 25.71 -16.06 -8.93
CA VAL A 510 26.60 -14.96 -9.34
C VAL A 510 26.82 -14.94 -10.86
N ARG A 511 26.99 -16.12 -11.48
CA ARG A 511 27.37 -16.24 -12.90
C ARG A 511 26.17 -16.27 -13.86
N SER A 512 24.99 -16.70 -13.41
CA SER A 512 23.82 -16.86 -14.26
C SER A 512 22.92 -15.62 -14.25
N SER A 513 23.04 -14.78 -15.27
CA SER A 513 22.14 -13.63 -15.47
C SER A 513 20.70 -14.06 -15.74
N GLU A 514 20.49 -15.27 -16.27
CA GLU A 514 19.17 -15.86 -16.41
C GLU A 514 18.56 -16.19 -15.05
N LEU A 515 19.31 -16.84 -14.16
CA LEU A 515 18.84 -17.16 -12.82
C LEU A 515 18.53 -15.89 -12.03
N GLN A 516 19.43 -14.91 -12.06
CA GLN A 516 19.22 -13.61 -11.41
C GLN A 516 17.90 -12.99 -11.86
N ARG A 517 17.65 -12.92 -13.18
CA ARG A 517 16.38 -12.42 -13.73
C ARG A 517 15.16 -13.22 -13.26
N ARG A 518 15.24 -14.55 -13.24
CA ARG A 518 14.13 -15.43 -12.81
C ARG A 518 13.80 -15.28 -11.32
N LEU A 519 14.79 -14.98 -10.49
CA LEU A 519 14.59 -14.71 -9.06
C LEU A 519 14.25 -13.23 -8.76
N GLY A 520 14.17 -12.38 -9.79
CA GLY A 520 13.99 -10.95 -9.63
C GLY A 520 15.16 -10.25 -8.90
N TRP A 521 16.37 -10.81 -9.02
CA TRP A 521 17.60 -10.23 -8.50
C TRP A 521 18.32 -9.43 -9.59
N VAL A 522 18.76 -8.23 -9.25
CA VAL A 522 19.58 -7.39 -10.11
C VAL A 522 20.89 -7.09 -9.40
N THR A 523 21.99 -7.56 -10.00
CA THR A 523 23.34 -7.17 -9.58
C THR A 523 23.57 -5.72 -10.00
N HIS A 524 23.48 -4.80 -9.05
CA HIS A 524 24.00 -3.44 -9.25
C HIS A 524 25.52 -3.52 -9.19
N ASN A 525 26.15 -3.91 -10.29
CA ASN A 525 27.53 -3.50 -10.48
C ASN A 525 27.51 -1.96 -10.49
N THR A 526 28.12 -1.34 -9.49
CA THR A 526 28.46 0.09 -9.50
C THR A 526 29.37 0.45 -10.68
N ASN A 527 29.87 -0.57 -11.38
CA ASN A 527 30.45 -0.47 -12.70
C ASN A 527 29.44 -1.02 -13.71
N TYR A 528 28.91 -0.17 -14.58
CA TYR A 528 28.71 -0.65 -15.94
C TYR A 528 30.11 -1.04 -16.47
N VAL A 529 30.58 -2.24 -16.14
CA VAL A 529 31.53 -2.91 -17.01
C VAL A 529 30.70 -3.20 -18.23
N LEU A 530 30.77 -2.30 -19.20
CA LEU A 530 30.57 -2.66 -20.59
C LEU A 530 31.35 -3.94 -20.76
N TYR A 531 30.68 -5.10 -20.79
CA TYR A 531 31.29 -6.25 -21.40
C TYR A 531 31.58 -5.77 -22.82
N PRO A 532 32.85 -5.70 -23.25
CA PRO A 532 33.07 -5.64 -24.67
C PRO A 532 32.51 -6.97 -25.17
N LEU A 533 31.30 -6.94 -25.74
CA LEU A 533 31.07 -7.78 -26.89
C LEU A 533 32.30 -7.57 -27.74
N SER A 534 33.06 -8.64 -27.97
CA SER A 534 34.11 -8.67 -28.98
C SER A 534 33.44 -8.53 -30.35
N TYR A 535 32.79 -7.40 -30.59
CA TYR A 535 32.87 -6.76 -31.88
C TYR A 535 34.31 -6.30 -31.99
N THR A 536 34.96 -6.75 -33.05
CA THR A 536 36.17 -6.15 -33.57
C THR A 536 35.99 -4.64 -33.62
N HIS A 537 36.39 -3.94 -32.55
CA HIS A 537 36.53 -2.50 -32.54
C HIS A 537 37.63 -2.21 -33.56
N GLN A 538 37.25 -1.85 -34.78
CA GLN A 538 38.05 -0.90 -35.52
C GLN A 538 38.22 0.29 -34.57
N LYS A 539 39.45 0.54 -34.12
CA LYS A 539 39.79 1.75 -33.36
C LYS A 539 39.29 2.92 -34.19
N ARG A 540 38.16 3.51 -33.81
CA ARG A 540 37.67 4.73 -34.44
C ARG A 540 38.74 5.78 -34.17
N LEU A 541 39.34 6.33 -35.21
CA LEU A 541 40.25 7.46 -35.10
C LEU A 541 39.48 8.57 -34.39
N ARG A 542 40.02 9.07 -33.26
CA ARG A 542 39.45 10.24 -32.59
C ARG A 542 39.48 11.39 -33.58
N GLN A 543 38.31 11.98 -33.82
CA GLN A 543 38.18 13.11 -34.72
C GLN A 543 38.14 14.36 -33.85
N PHE A 544 39.23 15.09 -33.90
CA PHE A 544 39.37 16.35 -33.17
C PHE A 544 38.92 17.50 -34.05
N VAL A 545 38.14 18.41 -33.48
CA VAL A 545 37.66 19.62 -34.16
C VAL A 545 37.93 20.84 -33.29
N HIS A 546 38.17 22.00 -33.91
CA HIS A 546 38.23 23.27 -33.19
C HIS A 546 36.82 23.82 -32.96
N TRP A 547 36.69 24.73 -31.98
CA TRP A 547 35.39 25.34 -31.67
C TRP A 547 34.78 26.07 -32.87
N ASP A 548 35.62 26.71 -33.68
CA ASP A 548 35.22 27.44 -34.89
C ASP A 548 34.55 26.50 -35.93
N GLU A 549 34.90 25.22 -35.93
CA GLU A 549 34.26 24.21 -36.79
C GLU A 549 32.90 23.75 -36.23
N ILE A 550 32.77 23.74 -34.89
CA ILE A 550 31.53 23.35 -34.19
C ILE A 550 30.48 24.46 -34.29
N ASP A 551 30.88 25.72 -34.10
CA ASP A 551 30.01 26.90 -34.16
C ASP A 551 29.31 26.98 -35.53
N VAL A 552 30.06 26.77 -36.62
CA VAL A 552 29.52 26.77 -37.99
C VAL A 552 28.51 25.63 -38.23
N LEU A 553 28.70 24.47 -37.60
CA LEU A 553 27.85 23.29 -37.78
C LEU A 553 26.54 23.37 -36.99
N TYR A 554 26.55 23.99 -35.80
CA TYR A 554 25.46 23.87 -34.84
C TYR A 554 24.89 25.20 -34.32
N ASN A 555 25.50 26.34 -34.69
CA ASN A 555 25.06 27.69 -34.36
C ASN A 555 24.84 27.87 -32.83
N ILE A 556 25.79 27.37 -32.04
CA ILE A 556 25.73 27.34 -30.57
C ILE A 556 26.44 28.58 -30.03
N PRO A 557 25.82 29.37 -29.12
CA PRO A 557 26.47 30.53 -28.53
C PRO A 557 27.80 30.14 -27.87
N GLU A 558 28.88 30.85 -28.20
CA GLU A 558 30.20 30.61 -27.62
C GLU A 558 30.15 30.77 -26.09
N PRO A 559 30.46 29.71 -25.31
CA PRO A 559 30.57 29.81 -23.87
C PRO A 559 31.69 30.76 -23.47
N PRO A 560 31.52 31.58 -22.41
CA PRO A 560 32.38 32.74 -22.12
C PRO A 560 33.87 32.45 -21.82
N HIS A 561 34.33 31.20 -21.86
CA HIS A 561 35.69 30.77 -21.45
C HIS A 561 36.33 29.68 -22.33
N ILE A 562 35.86 29.48 -23.56
CA ILE A 562 36.54 28.54 -24.48
C ILE A 562 37.75 29.21 -25.12
N SER A 563 38.92 28.58 -25.00
CA SER A 563 40.09 28.98 -25.79
C SER A 563 40.01 28.32 -27.16
N HIS A 564 40.07 29.09 -28.26
CA HIS A 564 40.12 28.56 -29.64
C HIS A 564 41.30 27.59 -29.88
N SER A 565 42.30 27.58 -28.99
CA SER A 565 43.42 26.62 -29.03
C SER A 565 43.05 25.20 -28.58
N ARG A 566 41.89 24.99 -27.94
CA ARG A 566 41.44 23.67 -27.49
C ARG A 566 40.76 22.90 -28.62
N THR A 567 41.17 21.64 -28.77
CA THR A 567 40.55 20.68 -29.67
C THR A 567 39.53 19.83 -28.92
N TRP A 568 38.37 19.59 -29.54
CA TRP A 568 37.26 18.81 -28.99
C TRP A 568 37.17 17.45 -29.68
N ASP A 569 36.99 16.38 -28.92
CA ASP A 569 36.82 15.02 -29.47
C ASP A 569 35.34 14.77 -29.80
N LEU A 570 35.03 14.52 -31.07
CA LEU A 570 33.68 14.22 -31.51
C LEU A 570 33.24 12.86 -30.97
N CYS A 571 32.28 12.89 -30.05
CA CYS A 571 31.71 11.72 -29.41
C CYS A 571 30.23 11.54 -29.78
N LYS A 572 29.75 10.28 -29.79
CA LYS A 572 28.33 9.97 -30.03
C LYS A 572 27.44 10.38 -28.85
N SER A 573 28.02 10.34 -27.65
CA SER A 573 27.38 10.75 -26.41
C SER A 573 28.44 11.03 -25.34
N ILE A 574 28.06 11.80 -24.33
CA ILE A 574 28.81 12.03 -23.09
C ILE A 574 28.03 11.45 -21.91
N VAL A 575 28.70 11.22 -20.78
CA VAL A 575 28.04 10.82 -19.53
C VAL A 575 28.12 11.99 -18.56
N ALA A 576 26.97 12.53 -18.16
CA ALA A 576 26.89 13.63 -17.22
C ALA A 576 27.32 13.23 -15.81
N GLN A 577 27.54 14.21 -14.92
CA GLN A 577 27.84 13.94 -13.51
C GLN A 577 26.69 13.19 -12.80
N SER A 578 25.45 13.40 -13.25
CA SER A 578 24.26 12.64 -12.83
C SER A 578 24.26 11.18 -13.29
N LYS A 579 25.24 10.80 -14.14
CA LYS A 579 25.38 9.49 -14.81
C LYS A 579 24.41 9.26 -15.97
N ASP A 580 23.68 10.28 -16.39
CA ASP A 580 22.85 10.21 -17.59
C ASP A 580 23.72 10.21 -18.85
N VAL A 581 23.32 9.41 -19.83
CA VAL A 581 23.95 9.41 -21.15
C VAL A 581 23.32 10.54 -21.96
N CYS A 582 24.09 11.56 -22.31
CA CYS A 582 23.65 12.69 -23.14
C CYS A 582 24.16 12.46 -24.56
N SER A 583 23.24 12.26 -25.50
CA SER A 583 23.53 12.18 -26.93
C SER A 583 23.27 13.52 -27.62
N GLU A 584 23.58 13.61 -28.91
CA GLU A 584 23.17 14.75 -29.75
C GLU A 584 21.65 15.01 -29.60
N GLY A 585 21.27 16.26 -29.33
CA GLY A 585 19.89 16.66 -29.05
C GLY A 585 19.45 16.56 -27.58
N SER A 586 20.28 15.99 -26.68
CA SER A 586 19.99 15.99 -25.24
C SER A 586 20.14 17.40 -24.65
N TRP A 587 19.19 17.80 -23.82
CA TRP A 587 19.27 19.04 -23.04
C TRP A 587 20.14 18.81 -21.80
N VAL A 588 21.19 19.61 -21.63
CA VAL A 588 22.15 19.47 -20.53
C VAL A 588 22.26 20.75 -19.72
N PHE A 589 22.26 20.61 -18.39
CA PHE A 589 22.68 21.67 -17.48
C PHE A 589 24.15 21.47 -17.17
N PHE A 590 24.99 22.45 -17.51
CA PHE A 590 26.41 22.42 -17.16
C PHE A 590 26.70 23.47 -16.08
N ARG A 591 27.59 23.12 -15.14
CA ARG A 591 28.13 24.06 -14.15
C ARG A 591 29.59 24.32 -14.52
N HIS A 592 29.92 25.58 -14.75
CA HIS A 592 31.32 25.98 -14.86
C HIS A 592 31.98 25.80 -13.48
N LYS A 593 33.08 25.04 -13.42
CA LYS A 593 33.99 25.08 -12.27
C LYS A 593 35.07 26.09 -12.63
N ASP A 594 35.09 27.21 -11.91
CA ASP A 594 36.17 28.20 -12.00
C ASP A 594 37.52 27.61 -11.60
#